data_AF-A0A7S4P145-F1
#
_entry.id   AF-A0A7S4P145-F1
#
_cell.length_a   1.000
_cell.length_b   1.000
_cell.length_c   1.000
_cell.angle_alpha   90.00
_cell.angle_beta   90.00
_cell.angle_gamma   90.00
#
_symmetry.space_group_name_H-M   'P 1'
#
loop_
_entity.id
_entity.type
_entity.pdbx_description
1 polymer ?
#
loop_
_entity_poly.entity_id
_entity_poly.type
_entity_poly.pdbx_seq_one_letter_code
_entity_poly.pdbx_strand_id
1 'polypeptide(L)'
;VKWIFVVDTLNFCFWFRNPESKYLVEFEGTKYSGYWSLCAAVNRAIKEGYDLTDPSYLANVTMDDLKKIFRSANETAEIPLIESRLEVLHEAGKVVLERFGGNITNLLKEANYSAVKAVQLLADNFKSYNDKGVFEGKDVFIMKRAQIFVADVWACFEGKSFGRFDDIDEITMFADYRVPQTLCYFKVLQYSDSLNEKLKQGVELKNGEREEMEIRGASIYSVELVKRKLNELLSKNSDFKPVNAILIDFYLWDYAQDYKQEM
;
A
#
# COMPACT_ATOMS: atom_id res chain seq x y z
N VAL A 1 -6.82 5.32 -12.81
CA VAL A 1 -5.48 4.69 -12.97
C VAL A 1 -4.34 5.64 -12.64
N LYS A 2 -4.13 6.76 -13.36
CA LYS A 2 -2.98 7.66 -13.10
C LYS A 2 -2.91 8.16 -11.64
N TRP A 3 -4.03 8.62 -11.10
CA TRP A 3 -4.12 9.04 -9.70
C TRP A 3 -3.82 7.88 -8.72
N ILE A 4 -4.40 6.70 -8.96
CA ILE A 4 -4.17 5.48 -8.17
C ILE A 4 -2.66 5.16 -8.14
N PHE A 5 -2.01 5.18 -9.31
CA PHE A 5 -0.58 4.94 -9.43
C PHE A 5 0.27 5.88 -8.56
N VAL A 6 -0.06 7.17 -8.52
CA VAL A 6 0.65 8.17 -7.69
C VAL A 6 0.49 7.86 -6.21
N VAL A 7 -0.75 7.64 -5.77
CA VAL A 7 -1.05 7.37 -4.36
C VAL A 7 -0.38 6.07 -3.91
N ASP A 8 -0.42 5.02 -4.73
CA ASP A 8 0.21 3.73 -4.42
C ASP A 8 1.73 3.77 -4.47
N THR A 9 2.31 4.54 -5.39
CA THR A 9 3.75 4.83 -5.39
C THR A 9 4.16 5.44 -4.06
N LEU A 10 3.31 6.30 -3.49
CA LEU A 10 3.52 7.00 -2.24
C LEU A 10 2.94 6.28 -1.00
N ASN A 11 2.39 5.06 -1.16
CA ASN A 11 1.71 4.33 -0.09
C ASN A 11 2.69 3.60 0.85
N PHE A 12 3.48 4.39 1.58
CA PHE A 12 4.44 3.93 2.58
C PHE A 12 4.61 4.96 3.69
N CYS A 13 4.91 4.49 4.91
CA CYS A 13 5.22 5.28 6.11
C CYS A 13 4.22 6.41 6.43
N PHE A 14 3.21 6.09 7.24
CA PHE A 14 2.28 7.06 7.85
C PHE A 14 2.33 7.03 9.38
N TRP A 15 3.41 6.49 9.91
CA TRP A 15 3.63 6.32 11.35
C TRP A 15 4.42 7.50 11.91
N PHE A 16 4.13 7.85 13.16
CA PHE A 16 4.80 8.92 13.91
C PHE A 16 5.11 8.40 15.30
N ARG A 17 6.34 8.64 15.76
CA ARG A 17 6.74 8.26 17.13
C ARG A 17 6.06 9.12 18.18
N ASN A 18 5.96 10.43 17.91
CA ASN A 18 5.30 11.38 18.80
C ASN A 18 3.87 11.64 18.30
N PRO A 19 2.82 11.32 19.09
CA PRO A 19 1.44 11.64 18.76
C PRO A 19 1.17 13.13 18.51
N GLU A 20 1.93 14.03 19.14
CA GLU A 20 1.79 15.48 18.96
C GLU A 20 2.34 15.96 17.61
N SER A 21 3.26 15.20 17.01
CA SER A 21 3.87 15.47 15.69
C SER A 21 3.15 14.72 14.57
N LYS A 22 1.85 14.45 14.73
CA LYS A 22 1.06 13.74 13.72
C LYS A 22 0.94 14.59 12.45
N TYR A 23 1.31 14.03 11.32
CA TYR A 23 1.06 14.64 10.02
C TYR A 23 -0.43 14.70 9.73
N LEU A 24 -0.91 15.91 9.43
CA LEU A 24 -2.31 16.18 9.13
C LEU A 24 -2.41 16.95 7.83
N VAL A 25 -3.45 16.69 7.05
CA VAL A 25 -3.72 17.45 5.83
C VAL A 25 -5.15 17.93 5.87
N GLU A 26 -5.34 19.25 5.77
CA GLU A 26 -6.66 19.84 5.61
C GLU A 26 -6.99 19.96 4.12
N PHE A 27 -8.14 19.43 3.73
CA PHE A 27 -8.69 19.51 2.39
C PHE A 27 -10.21 19.61 2.47
N GLU A 28 -10.78 20.63 1.81
CA GLU A 28 -12.23 20.90 1.78
C GLU A 28 -12.88 20.96 3.17
N GLY A 29 -12.21 21.63 4.11
CA GLY A 29 -12.70 21.84 5.49
C GLY A 29 -12.60 20.61 6.41
N THR A 30 -12.00 19.51 5.93
CA THR A 30 -11.80 18.29 6.72
C THR A 30 -10.31 18.02 6.93
N LYS A 31 -9.93 17.66 8.16
CA LYS A 31 -8.56 17.26 8.51
C LYS A 31 -8.41 15.74 8.42
N TYR A 32 -7.47 15.30 7.61
CA TYR A 32 -7.17 13.89 7.39
C TYR A 32 -5.84 13.50 8.03
N SER A 33 -5.69 12.23 8.38
CA SER A 33 -4.48 11.67 9.00
C SER A 33 -4.21 10.25 8.49
N GLY A 34 -2.99 9.73 8.68
CA GLY A 34 -2.63 8.40 8.18
C GLY A 34 -2.65 8.35 6.65
N TYR A 35 -3.04 7.21 6.07
CA TYR A 35 -3.19 7.05 4.62
C TYR A 35 -4.08 8.14 3.99
N TRP A 36 -5.21 8.47 4.62
CA TRP A 36 -6.14 9.48 4.11
C TRP A 36 -5.54 10.88 3.97
N SER A 37 -4.50 11.21 4.77
CA SER A 37 -3.78 12.48 4.60
C SER A 37 -3.00 12.56 3.30
N LEU A 38 -2.48 11.44 2.80
CA LEU A 38 -1.82 11.38 1.49
C LEU A 38 -2.84 11.62 0.37
N CYS A 39 -3.98 10.94 0.40
CA CYS A 39 -5.05 11.14 -0.57
C CYS A 39 -5.52 12.61 -0.60
N ALA A 40 -5.71 13.21 0.58
CA ALA A 40 -6.06 14.62 0.72
C ALA A 40 -4.97 15.55 0.16
N ALA A 41 -3.69 15.25 0.40
CA ALA A 41 -2.58 16.06 -0.11
C ALA A 41 -2.49 16.02 -1.64
N VAL A 42 -2.63 14.84 -2.23
CA VAL A 42 -2.62 14.66 -3.70
C VAL A 42 -3.80 15.38 -4.33
N ASN A 43 -5.01 15.24 -3.78
CA ASN A 43 -6.21 15.93 -4.29
C ASN A 43 -6.08 17.46 -4.15
N ARG A 44 -5.57 17.94 -3.02
CA ARG A 44 -5.30 19.36 -2.81
C ARG A 44 -4.29 19.89 -3.82
N ALA A 45 -3.20 19.17 -4.04
CA ALA A 45 -2.16 19.56 -4.98
C ALA A 45 -2.69 19.66 -6.42
N ILE A 46 -3.48 18.69 -6.88
CA ILE A 46 -4.12 18.72 -8.20
C ILE A 46 -5.06 19.94 -8.32
N LYS A 47 -5.85 20.22 -7.28
CA LYS A 47 -6.74 21.39 -7.23
C LYS A 47 -5.97 22.72 -7.25
N GLU A 48 -4.75 22.74 -6.70
CA GLU A 48 -3.84 23.89 -6.69
C GLU A 48 -2.99 24.03 -7.96
N GLY A 49 -3.16 23.12 -8.94
CA GLY A 49 -2.49 23.19 -10.24
C GLY A 49 -1.19 22.40 -10.36
N TYR A 50 -0.84 21.56 -9.38
CA TYR A 50 0.26 20.61 -9.50
C TYR A 50 -0.22 19.33 -10.19
N ASP A 51 0.23 19.09 -11.43
CA ASP A 51 -0.20 17.92 -12.21
C ASP A 51 0.55 16.64 -11.82
N LEU A 52 0.24 16.13 -10.63
CA LEU A 52 0.79 14.86 -10.15
C LEU A 52 0.41 13.66 -11.04
N THR A 53 -0.52 13.80 -12.00
CA THR A 53 -0.92 12.71 -12.89
C THR A 53 -0.16 12.69 -14.23
N ASP A 54 0.66 13.72 -14.49
CA ASP A 54 1.59 13.76 -15.62
C ASP A 54 2.94 13.16 -15.21
N PRO A 55 3.39 12.06 -15.84
CA PRO A 55 4.70 11.49 -15.55
C PRO A 55 5.87 12.45 -15.85
N SER A 56 5.70 13.42 -16.75
CA SER A 56 6.69 14.48 -16.99
C SER A 56 6.85 15.39 -15.78
N TYR A 57 5.74 15.73 -15.13
CA TYR A 57 5.76 16.47 -13.88
C TYR A 57 6.38 15.63 -12.76
N LEU A 58 5.98 14.35 -12.62
CA LEU A 58 6.58 13.44 -11.62
C LEU A 58 8.10 13.30 -11.77
N ALA A 59 8.61 13.22 -13.00
CA ALA A 59 10.03 13.09 -13.28
C ALA A 59 10.86 14.33 -12.90
N ASN A 60 10.23 15.50 -12.77
CA ASN A 60 10.90 16.80 -12.62
C ASN A 60 10.44 17.61 -11.40
N VAL A 61 9.48 17.11 -10.62
CA VAL A 61 8.97 17.80 -9.44
C VAL A 61 10.10 18.12 -8.47
N THR A 62 10.12 19.33 -7.90
CA THR A 62 11.22 19.75 -7.03
C THR A 62 10.92 19.45 -5.56
N MET A 63 11.97 19.47 -4.72
CA MET A 63 11.79 19.39 -3.26
C MET A 63 10.91 20.53 -2.73
N ASP A 64 11.04 21.74 -3.30
CA ASP A 64 10.21 22.88 -2.90
C ASP A 64 8.74 22.68 -3.27
N ASP A 65 8.45 22.07 -4.42
CA ASP A 65 7.09 21.68 -4.78
C ASP A 65 6.56 20.61 -3.83
N LEU A 66 7.36 19.58 -3.50
CA LEU A 66 6.96 18.55 -2.55
C LEU A 66 6.64 19.11 -1.17
N LYS A 67 7.45 20.04 -0.67
CA LYS A 67 7.18 20.73 0.61
C LYS A 67 5.87 21.51 0.59
N LYS A 68 5.49 22.10 -0.55
CA LYS A 68 4.19 22.79 -0.71
C LYS A 68 3.04 21.79 -0.86
N ILE A 69 3.21 20.75 -1.68
CA ILE A 69 2.21 19.70 -1.95
C ILE A 69 1.85 18.97 -0.66
N PHE A 70 2.87 18.47 0.04
CA PHE A 70 2.75 17.70 1.26
C PHE A 70 2.85 18.54 2.54
N ARG A 71 2.61 19.86 2.47
CA ARG A 71 2.56 20.70 3.68
C ARG A 71 1.51 20.18 4.67
N SER A 72 1.90 20.13 5.93
CA SER A 72 1.03 19.70 7.02
C SER A 72 0.13 20.84 7.50
N ALA A 73 -1.07 20.50 7.99
CA ALA A 73 -1.92 21.37 8.78
C ALA A 73 -1.54 21.38 10.28
N ASN A 74 -0.54 20.59 10.67
CA ASN A 74 0.14 20.63 11.96
C ASN A 74 1.55 21.20 11.74
N GLU A 75 1.83 22.38 12.30
CA GLU A 75 3.07 23.14 12.09
C GLU A 75 4.32 22.41 12.61
N THR A 76 4.17 21.45 13.53
CA THR A 76 5.28 20.68 14.10
C THR A 76 5.53 19.36 13.37
N ALA A 77 4.79 19.09 12.29
CA ALA A 77 4.84 17.81 11.59
C ALA A 77 5.13 17.99 10.09
N GLU A 78 6.00 17.14 9.57
CA GLU A 78 6.23 16.99 8.13
C GLU A 78 5.79 15.60 7.68
N ILE A 79 5.59 15.43 6.38
CA ILE A 79 5.32 14.10 5.84
C ILE A 79 6.57 13.22 6.06
N PRO A 80 6.43 11.99 6.57
CA PRO A 80 7.58 11.10 6.74
C PRO A 80 8.24 10.80 5.40
N LEU A 81 9.58 10.73 5.42
CA LEU A 81 10.43 10.29 4.31
C LEU A 81 10.25 11.12 3.02
N ILE A 82 10.19 12.45 3.14
CA ILE A 82 9.94 13.34 1.99
C ILE A 82 11.01 13.21 0.88
N GLU A 83 12.27 12.96 1.25
CA GLU A 83 13.35 12.69 0.30
C GLU A 83 13.08 11.40 -0.48
N SER A 84 12.74 10.31 0.21
CA SER A 84 12.39 9.05 -0.46
C SER A 84 11.14 9.20 -1.33
N ARG A 85 10.18 10.06 -0.95
CA ARG A 85 9.01 10.39 -1.78
C ARG A 85 9.42 11.08 -3.08
N LEU A 86 10.37 12.01 -3.03
CA LEU A 86 10.93 12.65 -4.23
C LEU A 86 11.56 11.60 -5.15
N GLU A 87 12.41 10.75 -4.59
CA GLU A 87 13.12 9.70 -5.34
C GLU A 87 12.16 8.75 -6.06
N VAL A 88 11.11 8.28 -5.39
CA VAL A 88 10.15 7.35 -6.02
C VAL A 88 9.26 8.04 -7.06
N LEU A 89 8.92 9.32 -6.90
CA LEU A 89 8.17 10.07 -7.93
C LEU A 89 9.04 10.30 -9.17
N HIS A 90 10.31 10.64 -8.98
CA HIS A 90 11.26 10.79 -10.08
C HIS A 90 11.46 9.49 -10.84
N GLU A 91 11.64 8.37 -10.12
CA GLU A 91 11.70 7.04 -10.73
C GLU A 91 10.42 6.74 -11.51
N ALA A 92 9.26 6.88 -10.86
CA ALA A 92 7.97 6.56 -11.44
C ALA A 92 7.71 7.36 -12.73
N GLY A 93 7.97 8.66 -12.72
CA GLY A 93 7.85 9.52 -13.89
C GLY A 93 8.75 9.07 -15.05
N LYS A 94 10.04 8.86 -14.78
CA LYS A 94 11.02 8.42 -15.79
C LYS A 94 10.64 7.08 -16.42
N VAL A 95 10.35 6.07 -15.60
CA VAL A 95 9.99 4.73 -16.09
C VAL A 95 8.71 4.78 -16.91
N VAL A 96 7.69 5.54 -16.48
CA VAL A 96 6.45 5.66 -17.25
C VAL A 96 6.68 6.34 -18.60
N LEU A 97 7.51 7.38 -18.66
CA LEU A 97 7.87 8.05 -19.92
C LEU A 97 8.62 7.11 -20.87
N GLU A 98 9.68 6.46 -20.38
CA GLU A 98 10.61 5.69 -21.19
C GLU A 98 10.07 4.32 -21.58
N ARG A 99 9.50 3.56 -20.63
CA ARG A 99 9.08 2.17 -20.84
C ARG A 99 7.62 2.00 -21.25
N PHE A 100 6.77 2.92 -20.81
CA PHE A 100 5.32 2.83 -20.99
C PHE A 100 4.75 4.00 -21.81
N GLY A 101 5.59 4.74 -22.53
CA GLY A 101 5.17 5.76 -23.49
C GLY A 101 4.39 6.92 -22.86
N GLY A 102 4.75 7.31 -21.63
CA GLY A 102 4.10 8.39 -20.89
C GLY A 102 2.72 8.06 -20.33
N ASN A 103 2.31 6.79 -20.31
CA ASN A 103 1.01 6.41 -19.77
C ASN A 103 1.04 5.05 -19.06
N ILE A 104 0.88 5.06 -17.74
CA ILE A 104 0.87 3.85 -16.90
C ILE A 104 -0.18 2.81 -17.33
N THR A 105 -1.27 3.22 -18.01
CA THR A 105 -2.25 2.24 -18.53
C THR A 105 -1.65 1.29 -19.59
N ASN A 106 -0.54 1.66 -20.23
CA ASN A 106 0.16 0.77 -21.15
C ASN A 106 0.81 -0.41 -20.43
N LEU A 107 1.20 -0.26 -19.16
CA LEU A 107 1.61 -1.39 -18.31
C LEU A 107 0.46 -2.38 -18.15
N LEU A 108 -0.74 -1.89 -17.85
CA LEU A 108 -1.94 -2.75 -17.71
C LEU A 108 -2.32 -3.43 -19.03
N LYS A 109 -2.18 -2.75 -20.17
CA LYS A 109 -2.37 -3.35 -21.49
C LYS A 109 -1.35 -4.45 -21.76
N GLU A 110 -0.08 -4.22 -21.42
CA GLU A 110 1.00 -5.21 -21.57
C GLU A 110 0.79 -6.41 -20.63
N ALA A 111 0.25 -6.19 -19.43
CA ALA A 111 -0.17 -7.24 -18.51
C ALA A 111 -1.28 -8.13 -19.07
N ASN A 112 -2.05 -7.64 -20.05
CA ASN A 112 -3.07 -8.38 -20.78
C ASN A 112 -4.03 -9.14 -19.85
N TYR A 113 -4.67 -8.39 -18.95
CA TYR A 113 -5.63 -8.89 -17.96
C TYR A 113 -5.04 -9.91 -16.96
N SER A 114 -3.72 -10.02 -16.80
CA SER A 114 -3.10 -10.78 -15.71
C SER A 114 -2.62 -9.86 -14.59
N ALA A 115 -3.21 -10.01 -13.40
CA ALA A 115 -2.82 -9.38 -12.15
C ALA A 115 -1.38 -9.76 -11.78
N VAL A 116 -1.03 -11.05 -11.86
CA VAL A 116 0.33 -11.54 -11.58
C VAL A 116 1.35 -10.88 -12.52
N LYS A 117 1.03 -10.81 -13.82
CA LYS A 117 1.90 -10.13 -14.80
C LYS A 117 2.00 -8.63 -14.53
N ALA A 118 0.92 -7.97 -14.12
CA ALA A 118 0.95 -6.56 -13.76
C ALA A 118 1.86 -6.29 -12.54
N VAL A 119 1.79 -7.14 -11.50
CA VAL A 119 2.70 -7.09 -10.34
C VAL A 119 4.14 -7.29 -10.78
N GLN A 120 4.41 -8.28 -11.63
CA GLN A 120 5.75 -8.56 -12.16
C GLN A 120 6.30 -7.37 -12.96
N LEU A 121 5.50 -6.78 -13.86
CA LEU A 121 5.90 -5.61 -14.64
C LEU A 121 6.23 -4.41 -13.74
N LEU A 122 5.50 -4.21 -12.64
CA LEU A 122 5.84 -3.17 -11.66
C LEU A 122 7.18 -3.46 -10.97
N ALA A 123 7.36 -4.67 -10.46
CA ALA A 123 8.58 -5.05 -9.75
C ALA A 123 9.84 -5.03 -10.64
N ASP A 124 9.71 -5.38 -11.92
CA ASP A 124 10.83 -5.43 -12.87
C ASP A 124 11.27 -4.06 -13.37
N ASN A 125 10.32 -3.10 -13.48
CA ASN A 125 10.60 -1.80 -14.08
C ASN A 125 10.75 -0.67 -13.06
N PHE A 126 10.20 -0.83 -11.85
CA PHE A 126 10.27 0.19 -10.79
C PHE A 126 10.93 -0.42 -9.56
N LYS A 127 12.14 0.06 -9.21
CA LYS A 127 12.89 -0.43 -8.04
C LYS A 127 12.10 -0.24 -6.75
N SER A 128 11.34 0.85 -6.63
CA SER A 128 10.47 1.10 -5.48
C SER A 128 9.38 0.04 -5.28
N TYR A 129 8.96 -0.66 -6.34
CA TYR A 129 7.97 -1.74 -6.26
C TYR A 129 8.60 -3.12 -6.03
N ASN A 130 9.92 -3.26 -6.17
CA ASN A 130 10.66 -4.52 -6.01
C ASN A 130 10.91 -4.87 -4.53
N ASP A 131 9.82 -5.17 -3.82
CA ASP A 131 9.81 -5.52 -2.41
C ASP A 131 10.11 -7.02 -2.22
N LYS A 132 11.41 -7.30 -2.04
CA LYS A 132 11.97 -8.64 -1.82
C LYS A 132 12.94 -8.64 -0.64
N GLY A 133 13.13 -9.81 -0.04
CA GLY A 133 14.10 -10.05 1.03
C GLY A 133 14.67 -11.46 0.97
N VAL A 134 15.57 -11.77 1.89
CA VAL A 134 16.13 -13.12 2.06
C VAL A 134 15.70 -13.66 3.42
N PHE A 135 15.03 -14.80 3.44
CA PHE A 135 14.61 -15.47 4.66
C PHE A 135 15.11 -16.91 4.68
N GLU A 136 15.90 -17.26 5.69
CA GLU A 136 16.52 -18.60 5.83
C GLU A 136 17.24 -19.07 4.55
N GLY A 137 17.96 -18.15 3.90
CA GLY A 137 18.72 -18.42 2.69
C GLY A 137 17.89 -18.53 1.41
N LYS A 138 16.59 -18.22 1.45
CA LYS A 138 15.70 -18.21 0.29
C LYS A 138 15.25 -16.79 -0.04
N ASP A 139 15.19 -16.48 -1.33
CA ASP A 139 14.56 -15.25 -1.80
C ASP A 139 13.05 -15.30 -1.53
N VAL A 140 12.53 -14.22 -0.95
CA VAL A 140 11.10 -14.03 -0.67
C VAL A 140 10.64 -12.75 -1.36
N PHE A 141 9.55 -12.84 -2.11
CA PHE A 141 8.98 -11.74 -2.87
C PHE A 141 7.64 -11.35 -2.26
N ILE A 142 7.59 -10.19 -1.58
CA ILE A 142 6.37 -9.72 -0.90
C ILE A 142 5.57 -8.78 -1.81
N MET A 143 6.27 -7.95 -2.58
CA MET A 143 5.69 -7.10 -3.63
C MET A 143 4.51 -6.25 -3.17
N LYS A 144 4.52 -5.82 -1.90
CA LYS A 144 3.34 -5.24 -1.22
C LYS A 144 2.70 -4.10 -2.02
N ARG A 145 3.48 -3.07 -2.37
CA ARG A 145 2.94 -1.90 -3.10
C ARG A 145 2.50 -2.25 -4.52
N ALA A 146 3.13 -3.23 -5.17
CA ALA A 146 2.75 -3.64 -6.52
C ALA A 146 1.40 -4.36 -6.49
N GLN A 147 1.21 -5.22 -5.48
CA GLN A 147 -0.06 -5.88 -5.22
C GLN A 147 -1.18 -4.88 -4.89
N ILE A 148 -0.90 -3.85 -4.06
CA ILE A 148 -1.86 -2.77 -3.75
C ILE A 148 -2.30 -2.07 -5.04
N PHE A 149 -1.38 -1.67 -5.92
CA PHE A 149 -1.76 -0.97 -7.15
C PHE A 149 -2.70 -1.79 -8.04
N VAL A 150 -2.43 -3.10 -8.18
CA VAL A 150 -3.31 -3.99 -8.93
C VAL A 150 -4.68 -4.12 -8.28
N ALA A 151 -4.72 -4.26 -6.95
CA ALA A 151 -5.95 -4.36 -6.18
C ALA A 151 -6.79 -3.09 -6.22
N ASP A 152 -6.19 -1.91 -6.10
CA ASP A 152 -6.89 -0.63 -6.14
C ASP A 152 -7.41 -0.33 -7.54
N VAL A 153 -6.64 -0.67 -8.59
CA VAL A 153 -7.13 -0.60 -9.97
C VAL A 153 -8.30 -1.57 -10.19
N TRP A 154 -8.23 -2.79 -9.67
CA TRP A 154 -9.33 -3.75 -9.74
C TRP A 154 -10.58 -3.24 -9.03
N ALA A 155 -10.44 -2.76 -7.79
CA ALA A 155 -11.53 -2.31 -6.94
C ALA A 155 -12.21 -1.04 -7.48
N CYS A 156 -11.43 -0.01 -7.84
CA CYS A 156 -11.95 1.26 -8.37
C CYS A 156 -12.69 1.11 -9.70
N PHE A 157 -12.41 0.06 -10.47
CA PHE A 157 -13.08 -0.22 -11.75
C PHE A 157 -14.01 -1.44 -11.67
N GLU A 158 -14.29 -1.95 -10.47
CA GLU A 158 -15.20 -3.08 -10.22
C GLU A 158 -14.89 -4.34 -11.07
N GLY A 159 -13.62 -4.65 -11.30
CA GLY A 159 -13.24 -5.78 -12.15
C GLY A 159 -13.50 -5.58 -13.65
N LYS A 160 -13.82 -4.36 -14.10
CA LYS A 160 -14.16 -4.03 -15.50
C LYS A 160 -13.09 -3.11 -16.10
N SER A 161 -13.08 -2.97 -17.44
CA SER A 161 -12.18 -2.03 -18.14
C SER A 161 -10.71 -2.22 -17.70
N PHE A 162 -10.07 -1.18 -17.15
CA PHE A 162 -8.70 -1.24 -16.62
C PHE A 162 -8.54 -2.14 -15.39
N GLY A 163 -9.62 -2.38 -14.64
CA GLY A 163 -9.63 -3.28 -13.48
C GLY A 163 -9.93 -4.73 -13.81
N ARG A 164 -10.10 -5.10 -15.08
CA ARG A 164 -10.28 -6.50 -15.45
C ARG A 164 -8.96 -7.26 -15.26
N PHE A 165 -8.98 -8.24 -14.38
CA PHE A 165 -7.92 -9.23 -14.25
C PHE A 165 -8.54 -10.63 -14.13
N ASP A 166 -8.07 -11.56 -14.95
CA ASP A 166 -8.63 -12.91 -15.06
C ASP A 166 -8.09 -13.86 -13.95
N ASP A 167 -6.99 -13.47 -13.29
CA ASP A 167 -6.27 -14.17 -12.21
C ASP A 167 -6.15 -13.31 -10.93
N ILE A 168 -7.10 -12.40 -10.68
CA ILE A 168 -7.07 -11.47 -9.53
C ILE A 168 -6.95 -12.17 -8.17
N ASP A 169 -7.42 -13.41 -8.06
CA ASP A 169 -7.45 -14.18 -6.82
C ASP A 169 -6.05 -14.69 -6.39
N GLU A 170 -5.04 -14.55 -7.25
CA GLU A 170 -3.62 -14.80 -6.95
C GLU A 170 -2.97 -13.67 -6.14
N ILE A 171 -3.60 -12.48 -6.08
CA ILE A 171 -3.14 -11.38 -5.24
C ILE A 171 -3.42 -11.71 -3.77
N THR A 172 -2.38 -11.56 -2.94
CA THR A 172 -2.44 -11.81 -1.51
C THR A 172 -2.91 -10.57 -0.73
N MET A 173 -3.03 -10.71 0.59
CA MET A 173 -3.11 -9.55 1.48
C MET A 173 -1.84 -8.69 1.40
N PHE A 174 -1.92 -7.44 1.84
CA PHE A 174 -0.82 -6.49 1.77
C PHE A 174 -0.11 -6.44 3.12
N ALA A 175 1.07 -7.07 3.18
CA ALA A 175 1.85 -7.17 4.41
C ALA A 175 2.40 -5.81 4.90
N ASP A 176 1.56 -5.04 5.57
CA ASP A 176 1.85 -3.78 6.23
C ASP A 176 1.96 -3.94 7.77
N TYR A 177 1.98 -2.83 8.51
CA TYR A 177 2.08 -2.84 9.97
C TYR A 177 0.71 -2.82 10.69
N ARG A 178 -0.39 -2.64 9.96
CA ARG A 178 -1.74 -2.45 10.51
C ARG A 178 -2.53 -3.75 10.51
N VAL A 179 -2.59 -4.46 9.40
CA VAL A 179 -3.29 -5.74 9.29
C VAL A 179 -2.79 -6.78 10.32
N PRO A 180 -1.48 -6.95 10.56
CA PRO A 180 -0.99 -7.79 11.65
C PRO A 180 -1.56 -7.44 13.04
N GLN A 181 -1.84 -6.16 13.33
CA GLN A 181 -2.42 -5.75 14.62
C GLN A 181 -3.83 -6.32 14.78
N THR A 182 -4.65 -6.22 13.73
CA THR A 182 -6.00 -6.78 13.70
C THR A 182 -5.99 -8.31 13.78
N LEU A 183 -5.06 -8.97 13.08
CA LEU A 183 -4.88 -10.42 13.17
C LEU A 183 -4.51 -10.87 14.60
N CYS A 184 -3.65 -10.12 15.29
CA CYS A 184 -3.32 -10.36 16.70
C CYS A 184 -4.52 -10.12 17.63
N TYR A 185 -5.27 -9.03 17.42
CA TYR A 185 -6.46 -8.72 18.19
C TYR A 185 -7.52 -9.82 18.08
N PHE A 186 -7.75 -10.35 16.87
CA PHE A 186 -8.64 -11.49 16.63
C PHE A 186 -8.03 -12.85 17.01
N LYS A 187 -6.80 -12.88 17.54
CA LYS A 187 -6.08 -14.11 17.95
C LYS A 187 -5.85 -15.09 16.80
N VAL A 188 -5.80 -14.59 15.56
CA VAL A 188 -5.40 -15.36 14.36
C VAL A 188 -3.89 -15.45 14.27
N LEU A 189 -3.19 -14.40 14.71
CA LEU A 189 -1.74 -14.32 14.80
C LEU A 189 -1.35 -14.11 16.28
N GLN A 190 -0.21 -14.66 16.69
CA GLN A 190 0.35 -14.44 18.03
C GLN A 190 1.86 -14.28 17.94
N TYR A 191 2.37 -13.20 18.54
CA TYR A 191 3.81 -12.98 18.65
C TYR A 191 4.39 -13.68 19.89
N SER A 192 5.67 -14.03 19.80
CA SER A 192 6.43 -14.47 20.97
C SER A 192 6.51 -13.36 22.02
N ASP A 193 6.75 -13.74 23.27
CA ASP A 193 6.91 -12.77 24.38
C ASP A 193 8.05 -11.78 24.09
N SER A 194 9.17 -12.27 23.54
CA SER A 194 10.32 -11.44 23.18
C SER A 194 10.00 -10.39 22.11
N LEU A 195 9.24 -10.76 21.07
CA LEU A 195 8.82 -9.83 20.04
C LEU A 195 7.82 -8.81 20.59
N ASN A 196 6.87 -9.25 21.42
CA ASN A 196 5.94 -8.35 22.10
C ASN A 196 6.65 -7.32 22.98
N GLU A 197 7.68 -7.72 23.73
CA GLU A 197 8.48 -6.80 24.56
C GLU A 197 9.19 -5.73 23.72
N LYS A 198 9.80 -6.13 22.59
CA LYS A 198 10.45 -5.19 21.65
C LYS A 198 9.45 -4.18 21.08
N LEU A 199 8.29 -4.65 20.63
CA LEU A 199 7.25 -3.78 20.08
C LEU A 199 6.72 -2.80 21.12
N LYS A 200 6.50 -3.24 22.37
CA LYS A 200 6.08 -2.37 23.49
C LYS A 200 7.10 -1.29 23.83
N GLN A 201 8.39 -1.58 23.66
CA GLN A 201 9.47 -0.61 23.85
C GLN A 201 9.62 0.37 22.67
N GLY A 202 8.85 0.19 21.58
CA GLY A 202 8.95 0.99 20.38
C GLY A 202 10.26 0.77 19.63
N VAL A 203 10.82 -0.44 19.72
CA VAL A 203 11.99 -0.85 18.93
C VAL A 203 11.58 -0.94 17.46
N GLU A 204 12.27 -0.19 16.61
CA GLU A 204 12.08 -0.23 15.17
C GLU A 204 12.69 -1.52 14.61
N LEU A 205 11.85 -2.32 13.92
CA LEU A 205 12.30 -3.49 13.17
C LEU A 205 12.66 -3.03 11.76
N LYS A 206 13.90 -3.25 11.34
CA LYS A 206 14.36 -2.80 10.03
C LYS A 206 13.87 -3.74 8.94
N ASN A 207 13.69 -3.20 7.74
CA ASN A 207 13.34 -3.99 6.57
C ASN A 207 14.37 -5.13 6.35
N GLY A 208 13.86 -6.35 6.19
CA GLY A 208 14.68 -7.55 6.00
C GLY A 208 15.20 -8.18 7.30
N GLU A 209 14.95 -7.58 8.48
CA GLU A 209 15.22 -8.26 9.74
C GLU A 209 14.30 -9.47 9.90
N ARG A 210 14.79 -10.50 10.60
CA ARG A 210 14.06 -11.76 10.76
C ARG A 210 12.65 -11.56 11.30
N GLU A 211 12.50 -10.77 12.36
CA GLU A 211 11.21 -10.52 13.00
C GLU A 211 10.27 -9.70 12.10
N GLU A 212 10.79 -8.75 11.30
CA GLU A 212 9.99 -8.01 10.31
C GLU A 212 9.47 -8.93 9.21
N MET A 213 10.35 -9.79 8.67
CA MET A 213 9.99 -10.76 7.64
C MET A 213 9.02 -11.83 8.18
N GLU A 214 9.18 -12.27 9.43
CA GLU A 214 8.27 -13.20 10.11
C GLU A 214 6.88 -12.60 10.26
N ILE A 215 6.75 -11.34 10.71
CA ILE A 215 5.46 -10.65 10.82
C ILE A 215 4.76 -10.59 9.46
N ARG A 216 5.49 -10.20 8.41
CA ARG A 216 4.93 -10.04 7.06
C ARG A 216 4.51 -11.38 6.47
N GLY A 217 5.38 -12.38 6.51
CA GLY A 217 5.11 -13.72 6.00
C GLY A 217 3.98 -14.42 6.75
N ALA A 218 3.97 -14.34 8.09
CA ALA A 218 2.92 -14.93 8.90
C ALA A 218 1.56 -14.25 8.65
N SER A 219 1.54 -12.92 8.47
CA SER A 219 0.31 -12.18 8.14
C SER A 219 -0.29 -12.60 6.80
N ILE A 220 0.55 -12.76 5.76
CA ILE A 220 0.12 -13.29 4.45
C ILE A 220 -0.49 -14.67 4.61
N TYR A 221 0.22 -15.58 5.28
CA TYR A 221 -0.24 -16.95 5.46
C TYR A 221 -1.53 -17.02 6.31
N SER A 222 -1.65 -16.22 7.35
CA SER A 222 -2.85 -16.11 8.18
C SER A 222 -4.06 -15.70 7.36
N VAL A 223 -3.96 -14.69 6.49
CA VAL A 223 -5.09 -14.29 5.63
C VAL A 223 -5.41 -15.38 4.60
N GLU A 224 -4.42 -16.08 4.05
CA GLU A 224 -4.66 -17.23 3.17
C GLU A 224 -5.44 -18.36 3.87
N LEU A 225 -5.15 -18.63 5.15
CA LEU A 225 -5.93 -19.59 5.95
C LEU A 225 -7.35 -19.09 6.22
N VAL A 226 -7.52 -17.80 6.55
CA VAL A 226 -8.84 -17.18 6.72
C VAL A 226 -9.64 -17.24 5.42
N LYS A 227 -9.04 -16.92 4.27
CA LYS A 227 -9.65 -17.00 2.93
C LYS A 227 -10.18 -18.39 2.66
N ARG A 228 -9.37 -19.44 2.89
CA ARG A 228 -9.79 -20.84 2.71
C ARG A 228 -10.98 -21.17 3.61
N LYS A 229 -10.91 -20.84 4.90
CA LYS A 229 -11.97 -21.17 5.84
C LYS A 229 -13.27 -20.41 5.55
N LEU A 230 -13.16 -19.13 5.20
CA LEU A 230 -14.30 -18.31 4.83
C LEU A 230 -15.00 -18.88 3.59
N ASN A 231 -14.24 -19.19 2.54
CA ASN A 231 -14.82 -19.78 1.31
C ASN A 231 -15.44 -21.16 1.55
N GLU A 232 -14.87 -21.99 2.45
CA GLU A 232 -15.51 -23.25 2.88
C GLU A 232 -16.89 -22.99 3.51
N LEU A 233 -17.00 -21.97 4.37
CA LEU A 233 -18.26 -21.60 5.02
C LEU A 233 -19.27 -21.02 4.01
N LEU A 234 -18.82 -20.11 3.14
CA LEU A 234 -19.67 -19.47 2.13
C LEU A 234 -20.18 -20.48 1.09
N SER A 235 -19.38 -21.50 0.74
CA SER A 235 -19.79 -22.55 -0.21
C SER A 235 -21.05 -23.33 0.21
N LYS A 236 -21.44 -23.27 1.48
CA LYS A 236 -22.65 -23.89 2.02
C LYS A 236 -23.91 -23.10 1.71
N ASN A 237 -23.79 -21.87 1.22
CA ASN A 237 -24.91 -21.03 0.82
C ASN A 237 -24.62 -20.41 -0.57
N SER A 238 -25.43 -20.79 -1.55
CA SER A 238 -25.30 -20.35 -2.96
C SER A 238 -25.47 -18.84 -3.18
N ASP A 239 -26.00 -18.11 -2.19
CA ASP A 239 -26.19 -16.66 -2.30
C ASP A 239 -24.87 -15.88 -2.21
N PHE A 240 -23.82 -16.49 -1.67
CA PHE A 240 -22.52 -15.84 -1.50
C PHE A 240 -21.53 -16.23 -2.56
N LYS A 241 -20.84 -15.22 -3.11
CA LYS A 241 -19.70 -15.43 -3.99
C LYS A 241 -18.43 -15.72 -3.18
N PRO A 242 -17.46 -16.45 -3.77
CA PRO A 242 -16.13 -16.58 -3.18
C PRO A 242 -15.49 -15.20 -2.92
N VAL A 243 -14.72 -15.13 -1.85
CA VAL A 243 -13.99 -13.95 -1.40
C VAL A 243 -12.50 -14.18 -1.60
N ASN A 244 -11.79 -13.16 -2.07
CA ASN A 244 -10.34 -13.20 -2.26
C ASN A 244 -9.58 -12.48 -1.13
N ALA A 245 -8.24 -12.57 -1.14
CA ALA A 245 -7.43 -12.01 -0.07
C ALA A 245 -7.48 -10.47 -0.02
N ILE A 246 -7.68 -9.81 -1.17
CA ILE A 246 -7.83 -8.35 -1.26
C ILE A 246 -9.02 -7.88 -0.43
N LEU A 247 -10.20 -8.51 -0.59
CA LEU A 247 -11.39 -8.12 0.15
C LEU A 247 -11.26 -8.35 1.66
N ILE A 248 -10.54 -9.40 2.07
CA ILE A 248 -10.26 -9.67 3.48
C ILE A 248 -9.28 -8.61 4.02
N ASP A 249 -8.26 -8.25 3.24
CA ASP A 249 -7.31 -7.19 3.60
C ASP A 249 -8.01 -5.85 3.80
N PHE A 250 -8.84 -5.42 2.85
CA PHE A 250 -9.65 -4.20 2.97
C PHE A 250 -10.48 -4.20 4.24
N TYR A 251 -11.18 -5.31 4.53
CA TYR A 251 -11.95 -5.44 5.77
C TYR A 251 -11.07 -5.33 7.03
N LEU A 252 -9.94 -6.03 7.07
CA LEU A 252 -9.04 -6.00 8.24
C LEU A 252 -8.41 -4.63 8.42
N TRP A 253 -8.03 -3.95 7.34
CA TRP A 253 -7.43 -2.62 7.39
C TRP A 253 -8.44 -1.57 7.82
N ASP A 254 -9.67 -1.59 7.30
CA ASP A 254 -10.77 -0.70 7.71
C ASP A 254 -11.14 -0.94 9.18
N TYR A 255 -11.26 -2.21 9.59
CA TYR A 255 -11.46 -2.56 11.00
C TYR A 255 -10.33 -2.00 11.86
N ALA A 256 -9.09 -2.11 11.40
CA ALA A 256 -7.98 -1.52 12.11
C ALA A 256 -8.20 -0.01 12.31
N GLN A 257 -8.66 0.70 11.27
CA GLN A 257 -8.87 2.15 11.32
C GLN A 257 -9.96 2.57 12.30
N ASP A 258 -11.09 1.87 12.30
CA ASP A 258 -12.26 2.21 13.11
C ASP A 258 -12.04 1.91 14.60
N TYR A 259 -11.33 0.81 14.89
CA TYR A 259 -11.12 0.31 16.25
C TYR A 259 -9.71 0.58 16.81
N LYS A 260 -9.02 1.60 16.29
CA LYS A 260 -7.65 1.98 16.70
C LYS A 260 -7.40 2.10 18.20
N GLN A 261 -8.43 2.45 18.98
CA GLN A 261 -8.30 2.65 20.43
C GLN A 261 -8.41 1.34 21.21
N GLU A 262 -8.93 0.28 20.60
CA GLU A 262 -9.13 -1.04 21.22
C GLU A 262 -7.95 -2.00 20.99
N MET A 263 -7.06 -1.67 20.05
CA MET A 263 -5.88 -2.46 19.65
C MET A 263 -4.59 -1.73 20.03
#